data_AF-A0AAV4U6J7-F1
#
_entry.id   AF-A0AAV4U6J7-F1
#
_cell.length_a   1.000
_cell.length_b   1.000
_cell.length_c   1.000
_cell.angle_alpha   90.00
_cell.angle_beta   90.00
_cell.angle_gamma   90.00
#
_symmetry.space_group_name_H-M   'P 1'
#
loop_
_entity.id
_entity.type
_entity.pdbx_description
1 polymer ?
#
loop_
_entity_poly.entity_id
_entity_poly.type
_entity_poly.pdbx_seq_one_letter_code
_entity_poly.pdbx_strand_id
1 'polypeptide(L)'
;MNVILPSGILFQQKKYLLFLEHSNQVFQASWSPHCVETFASVSADGTLRLWDIRTPQQSIACYHHDSEFLCCDWDKIDSGIIATGTSSGKIFEWDVRKMMDPLFILSGHEYAVRRIKFSPLSLGD
;
A
#
# COMPACT_ATOMS: atom_id res chain seq x y z
N MET A 1 10.52 27.53 -7.93
CA MET A 1 10.68 28.93 -8.37
C MET A 1 9.70 29.14 -9.51
N ASN A 2 8.71 30.01 -9.36
CA ASN A 2 7.74 30.25 -10.44
C ASN A 2 8.39 31.13 -11.50
N VAL A 3 8.58 30.60 -12.71
CA VAL A 3 9.01 31.39 -13.87
C VAL A 3 7.75 31.93 -14.54
N ILE A 4 7.56 33.24 -14.51
CA ILE A 4 6.45 33.92 -15.17
C ILE A 4 6.91 34.27 -16.59
N LEU A 5 6.21 33.76 -17.61
CA LEU A 5 6.35 34.23 -19.00
C LEU A 5 5.28 35.29 -19.33
N PRO A 6 5.49 36.13 -20.37
CA PRO A 6 4.64 37.29 -20.67
C PRO A 6 3.19 36.96 -21.05
N SER A 7 2.82 35.68 -21.17
CA SER A 7 1.52 35.19 -21.61
C SER A 7 0.51 34.93 -20.49
N GLY A 8 0.84 35.21 -19.23
CA GLY A 8 -0.09 35.05 -18.10
C GLY A 8 -0.44 33.60 -17.73
N ILE A 9 0.15 32.62 -18.41
CA ILE A 9 -0.04 31.19 -18.10
C ILE A 9 0.93 30.82 -16.98
N LEU A 10 0.37 30.57 -15.79
CA LEU A 10 1.09 30.00 -14.66
C LEU A 10 1.39 28.52 -14.96
N PHE A 11 2.62 28.20 -15.36
CA PHE A 11 3.10 26.82 -15.31
C PHE A 11 3.35 26.46 -13.85
N GLN A 12 2.39 25.75 -13.22
CA GLN A 12 2.62 25.17 -11.92
C GLN A 12 3.66 24.06 -12.07
N GLN A 13 4.86 24.26 -11.51
CA GLN A 13 5.90 23.25 -11.54
C GLN A 13 5.40 22.02 -10.79
N LYS A 14 5.20 20.92 -11.52
CA LYS A 14 4.72 19.65 -10.94
C LYS A 14 5.78 19.16 -9.95
N LYS A 15 5.49 19.27 -8.66
CA LYS A 15 6.36 18.81 -7.58
C LYS A 15 6.09 17.33 -7.35
N TYR A 16 7.11 16.49 -7.54
CA TYR A 16 7.02 15.06 -7.24
C TYR A 16 7.48 14.80 -5.81
N LEU A 17 6.85 13.85 -5.14
CA LEU A 17 7.30 13.32 -3.85
C LEU A 17 8.04 12.00 -4.10
N LEU A 18 9.12 11.79 -3.35
CA LEU A 18 9.92 10.55 -3.40
C LEU A 18 9.75 9.81 -2.08
N PHE A 19 9.49 8.50 -2.18
CA PHE A 19 9.31 7.58 -1.06
C PHE A 19 10.33 6.46 -1.20
N LEU A 20 11.39 6.46 -0.39
CA LEU A 20 12.63 5.72 -0.66
C LEU A 20 12.93 4.61 0.35
N GLU A 21 12.04 4.34 1.30
CA GLU A 21 12.30 3.42 2.41
C GLU A 21 12.29 1.92 2.03
N HIS A 22 11.75 1.55 0.87
CA HIS A 22 11.84 0.18 0.40
C HIS A 22 13.28 -0.15 -0.01
N SER A 23 13.81 -1.26 0.50
CA SER A 23 15.18 -1.70 0.22
C SER A 23 15.28 -2.60 -1.01
N ASN A 24 14.15 -2.96 -1.61
CA ASN A 24 14.07 -3.83 -2.78
C ASN A 24 12.91 -3.43 -3.71
N GLN A 25 12.66 -4.22 -4.76
CA GLN A 25 11.66 -3.97 -5.78
C GLN A 25 10.26 -3.81 -5.19
N VAL A 26 9.60 -2.69 -5.52
CA VAL A 26 8.19 -2.47 -5.19
C VAL A 26 7.33 -3.11 -6.29
N PHE A 27 6.50 -4.08 -5.92
CA PHE A 27 5.66 -4.80 -6.88
C PHE A 27 4.33 -4.12 -7.13
N GLN A 28 3.74 -3.54 -6.09
CA GLN A 28 2.45 -2.87 -6.20
C GLN A 28 2.36 -1.71 -5.21
N ALA A 29 1.68 -0.64 -5.62
CA ALA A 29 1.19 0.43 -4.76
C ALA A 29 -0.32 0.61 -4.95
N SER A 30 -1.04 0.95 -3.89
CA SER A 30 -2.48 1.14 -3.91
C SER A 30 -2.90 2.26 -2.97
N TRP A 31 -3.66 3.22 -3.48
CA TRP A 31 -4.25 4.30 -2.69
C TRP A 31 -5.36 3.77 -1.77
N SER A 32 -5.41 4.31 -0.56
CA SER A 32 -6.52 4.05 0.34
C SER A 32 -7.80 4.66 -0.24
N PRO A 33 -8.92 3.90 -0.30
CA PRO A 33 -10.21 4.46 -0.70
C PRO A 33 -10.82 5.35 0.40
N HIS A 34 -10.29 5.30 1.63
CA HIS A 34 -10.81 6.01 2.80
C HIS A 34 -10.03 7.27 3.12
N CYS A 35 -8.77 7.37 2.69
CA CYS A 35 -7.92 8.53 2.94
C CYS A 35 -7.12 8.91 1.68
N VAL A 36 -7.41 10.09 1.13
CA VAL A 36 -6.75 10.60 -0.09
C VAL A 36 -5.25 10.84 0.07
N GLU A 37 -4.79 10.99 1.31
CA GLU A 37 -3.38 11.29 1.64
C GLU A 37 -2.56 10.01 1.86
N THR A 38 -3.21 8.85 1.92
CA THR A 38 -2.59 7.59 2.31
C THR A 38 -2.57 6.58 1.18
N PHE A 39 -1.42 5.94 0.99
CA PHE A 39 -1.31 4.78 0.11
C PHE A 39 -0.44 3.70 0.75
N ALA A 40 -0.63 2.48 0.27
CA ALA A 40 0.16 1.33 0.65
C ALA A 40 1.08 0.93 -0.50
N SER A 41 2.23 0.36 -0.18
CA SER A 41 3.08 -0.34 -1.15
C SER A 41 3.64 -1.63 -0.57
N VAL A 42 3.85 -2.61 -1.44
CA VAL A 42 4.40 -3.92 -1.11
C VAL A 42 5.64 -4.20 -1.93
N SER A 43 6.60 -4.88 -1.31
CA SER A 43 7.95 -5.04 -1.86
C SER A 43 8.53 -6.43 -1.65
N ALA A 44 9.55 -6.73 -2.47
CA ALA A 44 10.44 -7.88 -2.35
C ALA A 44 11.30 -7.85 -1.07
N ASP A 45 11.33 -6.74 -0.34
CA ASP A 45 11.99 -6.67 0.97
C ASP A 45 11.20 -7.33 2.10
N GLY A 46 10.05 -7.95 1.79
CA GLY A 46 9.18 -8.59 2.77
C GLY A 46 8.38 -7.59 3.60
N THR A 47 8.21 -6.35 3.11
CA THR A 47 7.43 -5.32 3.81
C THR A 47 6.21 -4.86 3.05
N LEU A 48 5.15 -4.62 3.82
CA LEU A 48 4.05 -3.75 3.46
C LEU A 48 4.31 -2.40 4.14
N ARG A 49 4.37 -1.31 3.38
CA ARG A 49 4.54 0.04 3.91
C ARG A 49 3.31 0.88 3.66
N LEU A 50 2.92 1.66 4.66
CA LEU A 50 1.92 2.71 4.56
C LEU A 50 2.61 4.06 4.53
N TRP A 51 2.13 4.91 3.65
CA TRP A 51 2.70 6.22 3.36
C TRP A 51 1.66 7.29 3.54
N ASP A 52 2.07 8.39 4.14
CA ASP A 52 1.32 9.63 4.19
C ASP A 52 2.04 10.67 3.34
N ILE A 53 1.36 11.24 2.34
CA ILE A 53 1.94 12.24 1.45
C ILE A 53 2.30 13.55 2.16
N ARG A 54 1.73 13.82 3.34
CA ARG A 54 2.07 14.97 4.18
C ARG A 54 3.45 14.79 4.83
N THR A 55 3.86 13.54 5.05
CA THR A 55 5.12 13.17 5.71
C THR A 55 5.88 12.11 4.91
N PRO A 56 6.40 12.44 3.71
CA PRO A 56 6.97 11.45 2.78
C PRO A 56 8.22 10.72 3.27
N GLN A 57 8.86 11.23 4.33
CA GLN A 57 10.03 10.63 4.98
C GLN A 57 9.66 9.66 6.10
N GLN A 58 8.36 9.43 6.33
CA GLN A 58 7.88 8.55 7.39
C GLN A 58 6.89 7.55 6.78
N SER A 59 7.21 6.27 6.93
CA SER A 59 6.29 5.17 6.62
C SER A 59 6.14 4.26 7.81
N ILE A 60 4.96 3.67 7.93
CA ILE A 60 4.71 2.58 8.87
C ILE A 60 4.96 1.29 8.08
N ALA A 61 5.94 0.50 8.52
CA ALA A 61 6.29 -0.77 7.89
C ALA A 61 5.77 -1.95 8.72
N CYS A 62 5.05 -2.85 8.07
CA CYS A 62 4.83 -4.21 8.52
C CYS A 62 5.95 -5.09 7.97
N TYR A 63 6.56 -5.87 8.85
CA TYR A 63 7.58 -6.84 8.47
C TYR A 63 7.00 -8.24 8.51
N HIS A 64 7.08 -8.96 7.40
CA HIS A 64 7.02 -10.41 7.42
C HIS A 64 8.25 -10.97 6.72
N HIS A 65 9.22 -11.38 7.52
CA HIS A 65 10.58 -11.71 7.05
C HIS A 65 10.67 -12.94 6.15
N ASP A 66 9.64 -13.78 6.11
CA ASP A 66 9.75 -15.10 5.47
C ASP A 66 9.32 -15.13 3.99
N SER A 67 8.76 -14.04 3.45
CA SER A 67 8.40 -13.99 2.02
C SER A 67 8.12 -12.60 1.48
N GLU A 68 8.33 -12.43 0.19
CA GLU A 68 8.04 -11.21 -0.57
C GLU A 68 6.54 -10.96 -0.67
N PHE A 69 6.11 -9.70 -0.49
CA PHE A 69 4.73 -9.30 -0.76
C PHE A 69 4.58 -8.86 -2.22
N LEU A 70 3.71 -9.52 -2.96
CA LEU A 70 3.56 -9.33 -4.41
C LEU A 70 2.37 -8.44 -4.78
N CYS A 71 1.33 -8.45 -3.95
CA CYS A 71 0.12 -7.69 -4.21
C CYS A 71 -0.53 -7.21 -2.91
N CYS A 72 -1.27 -6.11 -3.00
CA CYS A 72 -2.10 -5.60 -1.91
C CYS A 72 -3.43 -5.06 -2.42
N ASP A 73 -4.45 -5.03 -1.56
CA ASP A 73 -5.69 -4.30 -1.81
C ASP A 73 -6.28 -3.83 -0.49
N TRP A 74 -6.87 -2.63 -0.51
CA TRP A 74 -7.58 -2.07 0.63
C TRP A 74 -9.00 -2.59 0.70
N ASP A 75 -9.52 -2.82 1.90
CA ASP A 75 -10.95 -3.02 2.08
C ASP A 75 -11.71 -1.73 1.68
N LYS A 76 -12.87 -1.90 1.03
CA LYS A 76 -13.64 -0.77 0.49
C LYS A 76 -14.67 -0.23 1.49
N ILE A 77 -14.93 -0.97 2.57
CA ILE A 77 -15.92 -0.69 3.61
C ILE A 77 -15.20 -0.34 4.92
N ASP A 78 -14.27 -1.18 5.39
CA ASP A 78 -13.49 -0.91 6.59
C ASP A 78 -12.17 -0.17 6.26
N SER A 79 -12.08 1.05 6.79
CA SER A 79 -10.88 1.90 6.69
C SER A 79 -9.60 1.31 7.29
N GLY A 80 -9.73 0.37 8.22
CA GLY A 80 -8.61 -0.21 8.94
C GLY A 80 -7.97 -1.39 8.23
N ILE A 81 -8.58 -1.93 7.16
CA ILE A 81 -8.21 -3.26 6.68
C ILE A 81 -7.48 -3.21 5.34
N ILE A 82 -6.38 -3.96 5.27
CA ILE A 82 -5.63 -4.19 4.04
C ILE A 82 -5.22 -5.66 3.95
N ALA A 83 -5.34 -6.24 2.76
CA ALA A 83 -4.89 -7.59 2.48
C ALA A 83 -3.65 -7.57 1.60
N THR A 84 -2.77 -8.53 1.83
CA THR A 84 -1.53 -8.72 1.07
C THR A 84 -1.31 -10.17 0.71
N GLY A 85 -0.74 -10.42 -0.47
CA GLY A 85 -0.44 -11.76 -0.96
C GLY A 85 1.05 -11.96 -1.11
N THR A 86 1.56 -13.12 -0.71
CA THR A 86 2.99 -13.42 -0.74
C THR A 86 3.38 -14.37 -1.87
N SER A 87 4.69 -14.42 -2.15
CA SER A 87 5.28 -15.43 -3.03
C SER A 87 5.15 -16.86 -2.50
N SER A 88 4.96 -17.03 -1.18
CA SER A 88 4.77 -18.32 -0.51
C SER A 88 3.34 -18.88 -0.55
N GLY A 89 2.40 -18.19 -1.21
CA GLY A 89 1.00 -18.64 -1.30
C GLY A 89 0.12 -18.27 -0.11
N LYS A 90 0.65 -17.50 0.84
CA LYS A 90 -0.11 -17.00 1.99
C LYS A 90 -0.76 -15.67 1.67
N ILE A 91 -1.94 -15.46 2.24
CA ILE A 91 -2.63 -14.17 2.24
C ILE A 91 -2.71 -13.70 3.68
N PHE A 92 -2.33 -12.45 3.89
CA PHE A 92 -2.37 -11.80 5.20
C PHE A 92 -3.39 -10.67 5.16
N GLU A 93 -4.12 -10.53 6.24
CA GLU A 93 -4.99 -9.39 6.49
C GLU A 93 -4.42 -8.59 7.66
N TRP A 94 -4.36 -7.27 7.51
CA TRP A 94 -3.71 -6.37 8.46
C TRP A 94 -4.68 -5.30 8.91
N ASP A 95 -4.60 -4.96 10.20
CA ASP A 95 -5.18 -3.74 10.74
C ASP A 95 -4.15 -2.61 10.66
N VAL A 96 -4.44 -1.58 9.87
CA VAL A 96 -3.66 -0.34 9.73
C VAL A 96 -3.43 0.35 11.08
N ARG A 97 -4.32 0.18 12.04
CA ARG A 97 -4.21 0.72 13.41
C ARG A 97 -3.29 -0.13 14.28
N LYS A 98 -3.12 -1.41 13.95
CA LYS A 98 -2.29 -2.38 14.67
C LYS A 98 -1.45 -3.22 13.70
N MET A 99 -0.50 -2.55 13.07
CA MET A 99 0.41 -3.11 12.05
C MET A 99 1.53 -4.03 12.61
N MET A 100 1.43 -4.46 13.87
CA MET A 100 2.44 -5.34 14.47
C MET A 100 2.22 -6.81 14.10
N ASP A 101 0.97 -7.25 14.09
CA ASP A 101 0.58 -8.63 13.84
C ASP A 101 -0.53 -8.67 12.79
N PRO A 102 -0.55 -9.67 11.90
CA PRO A 102 -1.68 -9.86 10.99
C PRO A 102 -2.93 -10.26 11.77
N LEU A 103 -4.09 -9.76 11.35
CA LEU A 103 -5.40 -10.18 11.86
C LEU A 103 -5.69 -11.63 11.49
N PHE A 104 -5.44 -11.96 10.22
CA PHE A 104 -5.65 -13.29 9.68
C PHE A 104 -4.52 -13.71 8.76
N ILE A 105 -4.26 -15.02 8.75
CA ILE A 105 -3.35 -15.68 7.81
C ILE A 105 -4.15 -16.75 7.10
N LEU A 106 -4.54 -16.47 5.86
CA LEU A 106 -5.23 -17.43 5.01
C LEU A 106 -4.17 -18.25 4.27
N SER A 107 -4.20 -19.56 4.51
CA SER A 107 -3.32 -20.53 3.87
C SER A 107 -4.17 -21.47 3.02
N GLY A 108 -3.72 -21.77 1.80
CA GLY A 108 -4.44 -22.65 0.90
C GLY A 108 -3.89 -22.65 -0.52
N HIS A 109 -3.26 -21.56 -0.95
CA HIS A 109 -2.52 -21.55 -2.21
C HIS A 109 -1.13 -22.18 -2.02
N GLU A 110 -0.76 -23.09 -2.92
CA GLU A 110 0.56 -23.73 -2.95
C GLU A 110 1.62 -22.86 -3.66
N TYR A 111 1.18 -21.84 -4.38
CA TYR A 111 2.02 -20.97 -5.20
C TYR A 111 1.73 -19.50 -4.96
N ALA A 112 2.63 -18.65 -5.46
CA ALA A 112 2.60 -17.19 -5.32
C ALA A 112 1.23 -16.56 -5.63
N VAL A 113 0.72 -15.77 -4.68
CA VAL A 113 -0.51 -15.01 -4.84
C VAL A 113 -0.22 -13.74 -5.64
N ARG A 114 -0.65 -13.73 -6.90
CA ARG A 114 -0.36 -12.64 -7.85
C ARG A 114 -1.31 -11.44 -7.75
N ARG A 115 -2.52 -11.64 -7.24
CA ARG A 115 -3.53 -10.57 -7.15
C ARG A 115 -4.56 -10.89 -6.08
N ILE A 116 -4.92 -9.88 -5.30
CA ILE A 116 -6.03 -9.89 -4.35
C ILE A 116 -6.92 -8.70 -4.65
N LYS A 117 -8.23 -8.86 -4.45
CA LYS A 117 -9.21 -7.78 -4.50
C LYS A 117 -10.25 -7.97 -3.42
N PHE A 118 -10.49 -6.91 -2.64
CA PHE A 118 -11.66 -6.84 -1.78
C PHE A 118 -12.91 -6.64 -2.63
N SER A 119 -13.99 -7.29 -2.20
CA SER A 119 -15.31 -7.02 -2.75
C SER A 119 -15.68 -5.56 -2.48
N PRO A 120 -16.29 -4.85 -3.44
CA PRO A 120 -16.78 -3.49 -3.22
C PRO A 120 -18.10 -3.47 -2.42
N LEU A 121 -18.71 -4.63 -2.15
CA LEU A 121 -20.01 -4.75 -1.50
C LEU A 121 -19.85 -5.12 -0.02
N SER A 122 -20.49 -4.37 0.87
CA SER A 122 -20.94 -4.92 2.15
C SER A 122 -22.13 -5.82 1.85
N LEU A 123 -22.00 -7.13 2.09
CA LEU A 123 -23.19 -7.93 2.31
C LEU A 123 -23.79 -7.41 3.61
N GLY A 124 -24.82 -6.58 3.49
CA GLY A 124 -25.61 -6.16 4.65
C GLY A 124 -26.28 -7.39 5.21
N ASP A 125 -26.00 -7.68 6.48
CA ASP A 125 -26.82 -8.55 7.32
C ASP A 125 -28.04 -7.77 7.84
#